data_AF-A0A3N6NSG8-F1
#
_entry.id   AF-A0A3N6NSG8-F1
#
_cell.length_a   1.000
_cell.length_b   1.000
_cell.length_c   1.000
_cell.angle_alpha   90.00
_cell.angle_beta   90.00
_cell.angle_gamma   90.00
#
_symmetry.space_group_name_H-M   'P 1'
#
loop_
_entity.id
_entity.type
_entity.pdbx_description
1 polymer ?
#
loop_
_entity_poly.entity_id
_entity_poly.type
_entity_poly.pdbx_seq_one_letter_code
_entity_poly.pdbx_strand_id
1 'polypeptide(L)'
;MESDRDVVFIDSSVLISCGRRESTRFQALAREARQRDTVFRISPQVYAEVTGDPAFEEYTADDAAVDEALQEGWMKVTESPSYSISEVSNVMDQARSFIASASDRTEDAVEKADTEIVGLALEMLLNDTADRITIVTNDIPLGEAAESLLPQYGFDTDQITWLTGGELAGELAEDFVSEFD
;
A
#
# COMPACT_ATOMS: atom_id res chain seq x y z
N MET A 1 18.72 -0.61 -15.49
CA MET A 1 17.51 -0.39 -14.68
C MET A 1 18.02 -0.30 -13.25
N GLU A 2 17.77 0.80 -12.56
CA GLU A 2 18.03 0.88 -11.12
C GLU A 2 17.00 -0.03 -10.46
N SER A 3 17.42 -1.22 -10.02
CA SER A 3 16.61 -2.03 -9.11
C SER A 3 16.54 -1.27 -7.79
N ASP A 4 15.33 -1.00 -7.33
CA ASP A 4 15.08 -0.32 -6.08
C ASP A 4 15.23 -1.39 -4.99
N ARG A 5 16.35 -1.38 -4.25
CA ARG A 5 16.64 -2.49 -3.32
C ARG A 5 15.54 -2.68 -2.29
N ASP A 6 14.96 -1.59 -1.83
CA ASP A 6 13.85 -1.57 -0.89
C ASP A 6 12.70 -0.79 -1.52
N VAL A 7 11.57 -1.46 -1.74
CA VAL A 7 10.34 -0.82 -2.21
C VAL A 7 9.35 -0.74 -1.07
N VAL A 8 8.75 0.44 -0.90
CA VAL A 8 7.68 0.68 0.08
C VAL A 8 6.38 0.93 -0.67
N PHE A 9 5.38 0.07 -0.48
CA PHE A 9 4.01 0.30 -0.95
C PHE A 9 3.21 1.00 0.16
N ILE A 10 2.41 1.99 -0.22
CA ILE A 10 1.49 2.69 0.67
C ILE A 10 0.07 2.35 0.23
N ASP A 11 -0.71 1.83 1.16
CA ASP A 11 -2.13 1.55 0.98
C ASP A 11 -2.99 2.82 1.10
N SER A 12 -4.21 2.78 0.52
CA SER A 12 -5.17 3.87 0.60
C SER A 12 -5.56 4.17 2.06
N SER A 13 -5.71 3.17 2.94
CA SER A 13 -6.04 3.36 4.36
C SER A 13 -5.05 4.26 5.11
N VAL A 14 -3.78 4.26 4.72
CA VAL A 14 -2.72 5.10 5.30
C VAL A 14 -2.79 6.53 4.76
N LEU A 15 -3.04 6.69 3.46
CA LEU A 15 -3.20 8.01 2.84
C LEU A 15 -4.46 8.72 3.34
N ILE A 16 -5.55 7.97 3.48
CA ILE A 16 -6.83 8.46 3.99
C ILE A 16 -6.67 8.91 5.45
N SER A 17 -5.99 8.13 6.29
CA SER A 17 -5.76 8.51 7.70
C SER A 17 -4.82 9.71 7.86
N CYS A 18 -3.93 9.96 6.90
CA CYS A 18 -3.11 11.16 6.87
C CYS A 18 -3.95 12.44 6.70
N GLY A 19 -5.06 12.35 5.98
CA GLY A 19 -5.92 13.49 5.67
C GLY A 19 -5.27 14.47 4.70
N ARG A 20 -5.45 15.78 4.94
CA ARG A 20 -4.95 16.84 4.05
C ARG A 20 -3.43 16.97 4.07
N ARG A 21 -2.85 17.56 3.02
CA ARG A 21 -1.41 17.83 2.89
C ARG A 21 -0.78 18.51 4.11
N GLU A 22 -1.47 19.51 4.66
CA GLU A 22 -0.96 20.31 5.79
C GLU A 22 -1.01 19.55 7.12
N SER A 23 -1.62 18.36 7.14
CA SER A 23 -1.66 17.48 8.29
C SER A 23 -0.25 17.06 8.69
N THR A 24 0.01 17.07 9.98
CA THR A 24 1.24 16.52 10.58
C THR A 24 1.52 15.11 10.09
N ARG A 25 0.47 14.30 9.85
CA ARG A 25 0.59 12.92 9.38
C ARG A 25 1.12 12.83 7.96
N PHE A 26 0.57 13.62 7.04
CA PHE A 26 1.04 13.65 5.65
C PHE A 26 2.48 14.17 5.54
N GLN A 27 2.82 15.19 6.33
CA GLN A 27 4.20 15.69 6.43
C GLN A 27 5.16 14.66 7.05
N ALA A 28 4.70 13.88 8.03
CA ALA A 28 5.47 12.79 8.60
C ALA A 28 5.74 11.69 7.56
N LEU A 29 4.74 11.33 6.74
CA LEU A 29 4.91 10.39 5.64
C LEU A 29 5.95 10.87 4.62
N ALA A 30 5.87 12.14 4.19
CA ALA A 30 6.87 12.74 3.30
C ALA A 30 8.28 12.78 3.93
N ARG A 31 8.35 13.01 5.24
CA ARG A 31 9.62 12.99 6.00
C ARG A 31 10.20 11.58 6.07
N GLU A 32 9.38 10.55 6.23
CA GLU A 32 9.82 9.15 6.23
C GLU A 32 10.38 8.72 4.87
N ALA A 33 9.70 9.07 3.77
CA ALA A 33 10.23 8.81 2.43
C ALA A 33 11.62 9.43 2.21
N ARG A 34 11.81 10.68 2.66
CA ARG A 34 13.08 11.40 2.58
C ARG A 34 14.16 10.81 3.51
N GLN A 35 13.82 10.39 4.72
CA GLN A 35 14.78 9.80 5.65
C GLN A 35 15.27 8.42 5.19
N ARG A 36 14.39 7.66 4.54
CA ARG A 36 14.69 6.35 3.96
C ARG A 36 15.41 6.43 2.61
N ASP A 37 15.44 7.62 2.00
CA ASP A 37 15.92 7.83 0.63
C ASP A 37 15.19 6.91 -0.37
N THR A 38 13.87 6.74 -0.17
CA THR A 38 13.03 5.82 -0.95
C THR A 38 11.83 6.57 -1.54
N VAL A 39 11.48 6.23 -2.78
CA VAL A 39 10.25 6.73 -3.41
C VAL A 39 9.12 5.75 -3.15
N PHE A 40 8.14 6.16 -2.34
CA PHE A 40 6.98 5.35 -1.99
C PHE A 40 6.11 5.06 -3.21
N ARG A 41 5.49 3.87 -3.22
CA ARG A 41 4.71 3.34 -4.32
C ARG A 41 3.25 3.23 -3.95
N ILE A 42 2.39 3.65 -4.85
CA ILE A 42 0.96 3.41 -4.76
C ILE A 42 0.52 2.71 -6.03
N SER A 43 -0.44 1.79 -5.88
CA SER A 43 -1.02 1.11 -7.03
C SER A 43 -1.96 2.07 -7.79
N PRO A 44 -2.24 1.81 -9.08
CA PRO A 44 -3.27 2.54 -9.81
C PRO A 44 -4.64 2.52 -9.12
N GLN A 45 -5.01 1.42 -8.45
CA GLN A 45 -6.26 1.37 -7.67
C GLN A 45 -6.21 2.28 -6.44
N VAL A 46 -5.13 2.27 -5.65
CA VAL A 46 -4.95 3.18 -4.51
C VAL A 46 -5.05 4.62 -4.95
N TYR A 47 -4.38 4.98 -6.05
CA TYR A 47 -4.45 6.33 -6.60
C TYR A 47 -5.89 6.72 -7.00
N ALA A 48 -6.64 5.81 -7.62
CA ALA A 48 -8.03 6.05 -8.00
C ALA A 48 -8.95 6.22 -6.78
N GLU A 49 -8.73 5.47 -5.70
CA GLU A 49 -9.52 5.59 -4.46
C GLU A 49 -9.32 6.95 -3.80
N VAL A 50 -8.06 7.37 -3.64
CA VAL A 50 -7.74 8.63 -2.94
C VAL A 50 -8.01 9.89 -3.79
N THR A 51 -8.20 9.75 -5.10
CA THR A 51 -8.50 10.88 -6.01
C THR A 51 -9.92 10.88 -6.57
N GLY A 52 -10.65 9.76 -6.51
CA GLY A 52 -11.95 9.57 -7.15
C GLY A 52 -13.13 9.44 -6.20
N ASP A 53 -12.92 9.44 -4.88
CA ASP A 53 -14.01 9.30 -3.92
C ASP A 53 -14.70 10.66 -3.64
N PRO A 54 -16.04 10.77 -3.84
CA PRO A 54 -16.78 12.02 -3.67
C PRO A 54 -16.92 12.48 -2.21
N ALA A 55 -16.64 11.62 -1.21
CA ALA A 55 -16.48 12.08 0.17
C ALA A 55 -15.21 12.92 0.32
N PHE A 56 -14.24 12.77 -0.58
CA PHE A 56 -13.09 13.66 -0.71
C PHE A 56 -13.41 14.89 -1.57
N GLU A 57 -14.40 14.88 -2.48
CA GLU A 57 -14.81 16.08 -3.23
C GLU A 57 -15.31 17.23 -2.34
N GLU A 58 -15.99 16.93 -1.20
CA GLU A 58 -16.37 17.98 -0.22
C GLU A 58 -15.16 18.49 0.60
N TYR A 59 -14.02 17.77 0.53
CA TYR A 59 -12.74 18.06 1.18
C TYR A 59 -11.64 18.55 0.22
N THR A 60 -11.84 18.56 -1.10
CA THR A 60 -10.81 18.86 -2.10
C THR A 60 -11.35 19.72 -3.23
N ALA A 61 -11.28 21.05 -3.07
CA ALA A 61 -11.29 21.98 -4.20
C ALA A 61 -9.90 22.58 -4.48
N ASP A 62 -8.92 22.33 -3.61
CA ASP A 62 -7.56 22.86 -3.71
C ASP A 62 -6.62 21.77 -3.17
N ASP A 63 -5.70 21.28 -4.02
CA ASP A 63 -4.52 20.49 -3.64
C ASP A 63 -4.78 19.02 -3.21
N ALA A 64 -4.91 18.11 -4.19
CA ALA A 64 -4.86 16.67 -3.92
C ALA A 64 -3.46 16.33 -3.40
N ALA A 65 -3.31 16.13 -2.09
CA ALA A 65 -2.03 15.90 -1.41
C ALA A 65 -1.16 14.84 -2.10
N VAL A 66 -1.79 13.81 -2.65
CA VAL A 66 -1.14 12.75 -3.43
C VAL A 66 -0.59 13.26 -4.77
N ASP A 67 -1.31 14.12 -5.50
CA ASP A 67 -0.81 14.70 -6.76
C ASP A 67 0.46 15.52 -6.52
N GLU A 68 0.48 16.34 -5.46
CA GLU A 68 1.67 17.08 -5.05
C GLU A 68 2.81 16.15 -4.63
N ALA A 69 2.53 15.05 -3.93
CA ALA A 69 3.55 14.06 -3.58
C ALA A 69 4.19 13.40 -4.82
N LEU A 70 3.39 13.18 -5.88
CA LEU A 70 3.87 12.71 -7.17
C LEU A 70 4.71 13.79 -7.87
N GLN A 71 4.30 15.07 -7.82
CA GLN A 71 5.06 16.19 -8.39
C GLN A 71 6.39 16.44 -7.65
N GLU A 72 6.40 16.36 -6.33
CA GLU A 72 7.60 16.47 -5.49
C GLU A 72 8.51 15.23 -5.61
N GLY A 73 7.99 14.12 -6.17
CA GLY A 73 8.75 12.94 -6.54
C GLY A 73 9.10 11.99 -5.40
N TRP A 74 8.53 12.18 -4.21
CA TRP A 74 8.70 11.25 -3.08
C TRP A 74 7.64 10.12 -3.06
N MET A 75 6.61 10.24 -3.90
CA MET A 75 5.69 9.16 -4.27
C MET A 75 5.71 8.93 -5.78
N LYS A 76 5.33 7.72 -6.21
CA LYS A 76 4.99 7.43 -7.60
C LYS A 76 3.90 6.36 -7.71
N VAL A 77 3.05 6.51 -8.73
CA VAL A 77 2.10 5.47 -9.12
C VAL A 77 2.84 4.40 -9.91
N THR A 78 2.63 3.14 -9.58
CA THR A 78 3.19 2.02 -10.35
C THR A 78 2.40 1.77 -11.63
N GLU A 79 2.94 0.93 -12.50
CA GLU A 79 2.10 0.28 -13.51
C GLU A 79 1.13 -0.70 -12.82
N SER A 80 0.06 -1.08 -13.51
CA SER A 80 -0.82 -2.17 -13.06
C SER A 80 -0.07 -3.50 -13.10
N PRO A 81 -0.38 -4.46 -12.21
CA PRO A 81 0.26 -5.76 -12.23
C PRO A 81 0.02 -6.47 -13.55
N SER A 82 1.01 -7.23 -14.01
CA SER A 82 0.91 -8.05 -15.20
C SER A 82 0.06 -9.28 -14.93
N TYR A 83 -1.23 -9.18 -15.28
CA TYR A 83 -2.17 -10.32 -15.27
C TYR A 83 -1.79 -11.45 -16.24
N SER A 84 -0.75 -11.26 -17.06
CA SER A 84 -0.20 -12.33 -17.90
C SER A 84 0.73 -13.26 -17.12
N ILE A 85 1.24 -12.83 -15.96
CA ILE A 85 2.03 -13.67 -15.05
C ILE A 85 1.04 -14.46 -14.18
N SER A 86 1.14 -15.79 -14.26
CA SER A 86 0.16 -16.68 -13.61
C SER A 86 0.28 -16.61 -12.09
N GLU A 87 1.50 -16.50 -11.58
CA GLU A 87 1.82 -16.35 -10.17
C GLU A 87 1.21 -15.07 -9.59
N VAL A 88 1.29 -13.95 -10.33
CA VAL A 88 0.69 -12.67 -9.94
C VAL A 88 -0.83 -12.80 -9.85
N SER A 89 -1.49 -13.35 -10.87
CA SER A 89 -2.95 -13.51 -10.81
C SER A 89 -3.38 -14.45 -9.67
N ASN A 90 -2.64 -15.55 -9.48
CA ASN A 90 -2.94 -16.52 -8.44
C ASN A 90 -2.72 -15.96 -7.03
N VAL A 91 -1.70 -15.13 -6.79
CA VAL A 91 -1.52 -14.51 -5.47
C VAL A 91 -2.60 -13.47 -5.19
N MET A 92 -3.06 -12.74 -6.21
CA MET A 92 -4.15 -11.77 -6.06
C MET A 92 -5.46 -12.46 -5.68
N ASP A 93 -5.81 -13.58 -6.32
CA ASP A 93 -7.00 -14.35 -5.95
C ASP A 93 -6.87 -14.98 -4.55
N GLN A 94 -5.68 -15.47 -4.18
CA GLN A 94 -5.43 -15.96 -2.81
C GLN A 94 -5.51 -14.85 -1.78
N ALA A 95 -4.97 -13.66 -2.06
CA ALA A 95 -5.05 -12.50 -1.19
C ALA A 95 -6.50 -12.09 -0.98
N ARG A 96 -7.32 -12.08 -2.04
CA ARG A 96 -8.76 -11.83 -1.93
C ARG A 96 -9.43 -12.80 -0.96
N SER A 97 -9.17 -14.10 -1.12
CA SER A 97 -9.75 -15.13 -0.27
C SER A 97 -9.28 -15.02 1.18
N PHE A 98 -7.99 -14.73 1.37
CA PHE A 98 -7.38 -14.56 2.69
C PHE A 98 -8.00 -13.37 3.44
N ILE A 99 -8.05 -12.20 2.80
CA ILE A 99 -8.58 -10.96 3.38
C ILE A 99 -10.06 -11.11 3.71
N ALA A 100 -10.85 -11.68 2.79
CA ALA A 100 -12.26 -11.97 3.02
C ALA A 100 -12.47 -12.86 4.25
N SER A 101 -11.69 -13.95 4.36
CA SER A 101 -11.77 -14.86 5.50
C SER A 101 -11.31 -14.21 6.80
N ALA A 102 -10.24 -13.42 6.78
CA ALA A 102 -9.71 -12.76 7.98
C ALA A 102 -10.65 -11.66 8.49
N SER A 103 -11.36 -11.00 7.58
CA SER A 103 -12.27 -9.88 7.89
C SER A 103 -13.72 -10.29 8.16
N ASP A 104 -14.05 -11.59 8.08
CA ASP A 104 -15.44 -12.10 8.10
C ASP A 104 -16.35 -11.40 7.07
N ARG A 105 -15.81 -11.17 5.86
CA ARG A 105 -16.50 -10.51 4.75
C ARG A 105 -16.53 -11.43 3.53
N THR A 106 -17.37 -11.09 2.55
CA THR A 106 -17.39 -11.79 1.26
C THR A 106 -16.23 -11.31 0.38
N GLU A 107 -15.72 -12.18 -0.49
CA GLU A 107 -14.64 -11.84 -1.44
C GLU A 107 -14.97 -10.66 -2.37
N ASP A 108 -16.25 -10.45 -2.70
CA ASP A 108 -16.73 -9.31 -3.49
C ASP A 108 -16.60 -7.96 -2.76
N ALA A 109 -16.49 -8.01 -1.43
CA ALA A 109 -16.33 -6.82 -0.58
C ALA A 109 -14.86 -6.50 -0.29
N VAL A 110 -13.91 -7.31 -0.78
CA VAL A 110 -12.47 -7.03 -0.64
C VAL A 110 -12.07 -5.99 -1.67
N GLU A 111 -11.35 -4.97 -1.21
CA GLU A 111 -10.92 -3.87 -2.05
C GLU A 111 -9.93 -4.37 -3.12
N LYS A 112 -10.09 -3.87 -4.35
CA LYS A 112 -9.22 -4.28 -5.45
C LYS A 112 -7.79 -3.79 -5.20
N ALA A 113 -7.63 -2.64 -4.55
CA ALA A 113 -6.35 -2.08 -4.16
C ALA A 113 -5.51 -3.05 -3.33
N ASP A 114 -6.11 -3.71 -2.33
CA ASP A 114 -5.45 -4.70 -1.48
C ASP A 114 -4.78 -5.80 -2.30
N THR A 115 -5.58 -6.46 -3.14
CA THR A 115 -5.09 -7.56 -3.96
C THR A 115 -4.04 -7.07 -4.95
N GLU A 116 -4.19 -5.86 -5.48
CA GLU A 116 -3.26 -5.26 -6.43
C GLU A 116 -1.89 -4.97 -5.80
N ILE A 117 -1.85 -4.50 -4.55
CA ILE A 117 -0.60 -4.29 -3.80
C ILE A 117 0.14 -5.63 -3.63
N VAL A 118 -0.56 -6.70 -3.23
CA VAL A 118 0.07 -8.03 -3.07
C VAL A 118 0.59 -8.56 -4.41
N GLY A 119 -0.17 -8.39 -5.49
CA GLY A 119 0.24 -8.78 -6.83
C GLY A 119 1.48 -8.03 -7.32
N LEU A 120 1.54 -6.71 -7.11
CA LEU A 120 2.69 -5.87 -7.47
C LEU A 120 3.94 -6.22 -6.64
N ALA A 121 3.77 -6.48 -5.34
CA ALA A 121 4.86 -6.93 -4.48
C ALA A 121 5.49 -8.23 -5.01
N LEU A 122 4.64 -9.22 -5.35
CA LEU A 122 5.12 -10.46 -5.93
C LEU A 122 5.82 -10.24 -7.28
N GLU A 123 5.22 -9.46 -8.17
CA GLU A 123 5.77 -9.17 -9.48
C GLU A 123 7.16 -8.53 -9.38
N MET A 124 7.33 -7.57 -8.47
CA MET A 124 8.60 -6.87 -8.32
C MET A 124 9.73 -7.79 -7.85
N LEU A 125 9.40 -8.71 -6.94
CA LEU A 125 10.32 -9.74 -6.46
C LEU A 125 10.65 -10.77 -7.55
N LEU A 126 9.64 -11.25 -8.30
CA LEU A 126 9.84 -12.20 -9.41
C LEU A 126 10.72 -11.62 -10.53
N ASN A 127 10.59 -10.33 -10.79
CA ASN A 127 11.35 -9.64 -11.84
C ASN A 127 12.72 -9.11 -11.38
N ASP A 128 13.13 -9.36 -10.13
CA ASP A 128 14.39 -8.85 -9.55
C ASP A 128 14.49 -7.31 -9.60
N THR A 129 13.32 -6.65 -9.58
CA THR A 129 13.22 -5.19 -9.57
C THR A 129 13.19 -4.61 -8.16
N ALA A 130 12.97 -5.47 -7.16
CA ALA A 130 13.12 -5.19 -5.74
C ALA A 130 13.76 -6.38 -5.00
N ASP A 131 14.57 -6.10 -3.98
CA ASP A 131 15.18 -7.14 -3.12
C ASP A 131 14.31 -7.37 -1.87
N ARG A 132 13.71 -6.28 -1.36
CA ARG A 132 12.79 -6.26 -0.23
C ARG A 132 11.57 -5.38 -0.50
N ILE A 133 10.41 -5.84 -0.03
CA ILE A 133 9.15 -5.13 -0.06
C ILE A 133 8.71 -4.81 1.38
N THR A 134 8.32 -3.57 1.61
CA THR A 134 7.56 -3.14 2.80
C THR A 134 6.18 -2.69 2.35
N ILE A 135 5.11 -3.25 2.92
CA ILE A 135 3.74 -2.78 2.70
C ILE A 135 3.30 -1.97 3.91
N VAL A 136 2.91 -0.71 3.71
CA VAL A 136 2.38 0.13 4.78
C VAL A 136 0.87 0.18 4.63
N THR A 137 0.16 -0.43 5.55
CA THR A 137 -1.30 -0.49 5.58
C THR A 137 -1.82 -0.43 7.01
N ASN A 138 -2.98 0.20 7.19
CA ASN A 138 -3.71 0.08 8.45
C ASN A 138 -4.76 -1.05 8.41
N ASP A 139 -4.98 -1.66 7.24
CA ASP A 139 -5.75 -2.89 7.12
C ASP A 139 -4.87 -4.11 7.42
N ILE A 140 -5.00 -4.62 8.64
CA ILE A 140 -4.22 -5.76 9.14
C ILE A 140 -4.38 -7.01 8.24
N PRO A 141 -5.59 -7.40 7.81
CA PRO A 141 -5.80 -8.48 6.84
C PRO A 141 -4.93 -8.39 5.57
N LEU A 142 -4.79 -7.21 4.95
CA LEU A 142 -3.90 -7.01 3.81
C LEU A 142 -2.43 -7.28 4.18
N GLY A 143 -1.95 -6.73 5.29
CA GLY A 143 -0.58 -6.94 5.77
C GLY A 143 -0.27 -8.42 6.01
N GLU A 144 -1.15 -9.11 6.75
CA GLU A 144 -1.03 -10.53 7.03
C GLU A 144 -1.11 -11.40 5.77
N ALA A 145 -1.95 -11.03 4.80
CA ALA A 145 -2.03 -11.73 3.52
C ALA A 145 -0.68 -11.69 2.78
N ALA A 146 -0.01 -10.54 2.74
CA ALA A 146 1.28 -10.42 2.07
C ALA A 146 2.37 -11.25 2.73
N GLU A 147 2.52 -11.16 4.06
CA GLU A 147 3.52 -11.94 4.81
C GLU A 147 3.25 -13.45 4.79
N SER A 148 1.99 -13.86 4.68
CA SER A 148 1.62 -15.26 4.63
C SER A 148 1.75 -15.87 3.23
N LEU A 149 1.39 -15.13 2.18
CA LEU A 149 1.28 -15.64 0.81
C LEU A 149 2.59 -15.51 0.02
N LEU A 150 3.28 -14.37 0.12
CA LEU A 150 4.45 -14.10 -0.72
C LEU A 150 5.61 -15.09 -0.49
N PRO A 151 5.94 -15.52 0.74
CA PRO A 151 6.99 -16.53 0.97
C PRO A 151 6.68 -17.89 0.33
N GLN A 152 5.42 -18.21 0.05
CA GLN A 152 5.03 -19.46 -0.60
C GLN A 152 5.53 -19.56 -2.06
N TYR A 153 5.92 -18.43 -2.64
CA TYR A 153 6.52 -18.34 -3.99
C TYR A 153 8.05 -18.49 -3.98
N GLY A 154 8.65 -18.82 -2.84
CA GLY A 154 10.09 -19.11 -2.73
C GLY A 154 10.95 -17.94 -2.27
N PHE A 155 10.33 -16.87 -1.77
CA PHE A 155 11.03 -15.73 -1.16
C PHE A 155 11.24 -15.94 0.33
N ASP A 156 12.33 -15.38 0.86
CA ASP A 156 12.59 -15.40 2.30
C ASP A 156 11.59 -14.51 3.05
N THR A 157 11.23 -14.90 4.27
CA THR A 157 10.32 -14.12 5.13
C THR A 157 10.85 -12.73 5.49
N ASP A 158 12.15 -12.49 5.31
CA ASP A 158 12.79 -11.19 5.53
C ASP A 158 12.65 -10.26 4.31
N GLN A 159 12.32 -10.79 3.12
CA GLN A 159 12.12 -10.00 1.91
C GLN A 159 10.75 -9.31 1.86
N ILE A 160 9.82 -9.70 2.73
CA ILE A 160 8.48 -9.13 2.80
C ILE A 160 8.20 -8.77 4.25
N THR A 161 7.86 -7.52 4.48
CA THR A 161 7.36 -7.06 5.78
C THR A 161 6.19 -6.11 5.56
N TRP A 162 5.33 -5.97 6.56
CA TRP A 162 4.35 -4.90 6.58
C TRP A 162 4.45 -4.11 7.88
N LEU A 163 4.00 -2.85 7.81
CA LEU A 163 3.98 -1.92 8.93
C LEU A 163 2.63 -1.21 8.93
N THR A 164 2.11 -0.92 10.12
CA THR A 164 1.06 0.10 10.24
C THR A 164 1.62 1.49 9.95
N GLY A 165 0.74 2.44 9.63
CA GLY A 165 1.15 3.84 9.51
C GLY A 165 1.87 4.34 10.77
N GLY A 166 1.37 3.98 11.95
CA GLY A 166 1.97 4.35 13.24
C GLY A 166 3.36 3.76 13.49
N GLU A 167 3.63 2.55 12.99
CA GLU A 167 4.96 1.95 13.02
C GLU A 167 5.93 2.59 12.02
N LEU A 168 5.41 3.07 10.89
CA LEU A 168 6.19 3.84 9.93
C LEU A 168 6.61 5.18 10.51
N ALA A 169 5.66 5.94 11.08
CA ALA A 169 5.93 7.19 11.79
C ALA A 169 4.96 7.37 12.95
N GLY A 170 5.49 7.75 14.13
CA GLY A 170 4.70 7.86 15.35
C GLY A 170 3.51 8.83 15.24
N GLU A 171 3.60 9.87 14.40
CA GLU A 171 2.49 10.79 14.16
C GLU A 171 1.28 10.16 13.46
N LEU A 172 1.47 9.04 12.76
CA LEU A 172 0.39 8.28 12.13
C LEU A 172 -0.30 7.31 13.12
N ALA A 173 0.20 7.18 14.36
CA ALA A 173 -0.38 6.28 15.36
C ALA A 173 -1.64 6.86 16.04
N GLU A 174 -1.86 8.17 15.97
CA GLU A 174 -2.97 8.81 16.67
C GLU A 174 -4.28 8.69 15.87
N ASP A 175 -5.26 8.01 16.46
CA ASP A 175 -6.65 7.77 16.03
C ASP A 175 -6.94 6.57 15.09
N PHE A 176 -6.26 5.43 15.28
CA PHE A 176 -6.89 4.15 14.93
C PHE A 176 -7.80 3.73 16.10
N VAL A 177 -9.00 4.31 16.18
CA VAL A 177 -10.08 3.70 16.97
C VAL A 177 -10.49 2.45 16.22
N SER A 178 -9.99 1.30 16.67
CA SER A 178 -10.50 -0.01 16.26
C SER A 178 -12.03 0.04 16.37
N GLU A 179 -12.77 -0.16 15.27
CA GLU A 179 -14.24 -0.23 15.24
C GLU A 179 -14.80 -1.47 15.98
N PHE A 180 -14.01 -2.06 16.87
CA PHE A 180 -14.39 -3.14 17.75
C PHE A 180 -14.13 -2.74 19.21
N ASP A 181 -15.10 -2.01 19.80
CA ASP A 181 -15.43 -2.06 21.24
C ASP A 181 -16.91 -2.46 21.38
#